data_AF-A0A960H5N8-F1
#
_entry.id   AF-A0A960H5N8-F1
#
_cell.length_a   1.000
_cell.length_b   1.000
_cell.length_c   1.000
_cell.angle_alpha   90.00
_cell.angle_beta   90.00
_cell.angle_gamma   90.00
#
_symmetry.space_group_name_H-M   'P 1'
#
loop_
_entity.id
_entity.type
_entity.pdbx_description
1 polymer ?
#
loop_
_entity_poly.entity_id
_entity_poly.type
_entity_poly.pdbx_seq_one_letter_code
_entity_poly.pdbx_strand_id
1 'polypeptide(L)'
;VTVRRLIEAGVGESIAVCRYDDGIGHPFWLARGVFGELADLHGDKGVWKLIDSGRFYVLKVPVDGPVPLDVDTWDDYERLIAAVAP
;
A
#
# COMPACT_ATOMS: atom_id res chain seq x y z
N VAL A 1 9.78 -10.74 -2.03
CA VAL A 1 8.73 -11.75 -1.73
C VAL A 1 7.35 -11.11 -1.65
N THR A 2 7.20 -9.99 -0.94
CA THR A 2 5.92 -9.26 -0.76
C THR A 2 5.16 -8.95 -2.05
N VAL A 3 5.80 -8.33 -3.04
CA VAL A 3 5.15 -7.98 -4.32
C VAL A 3 4.58 -9.21 -5.04
N ARG A 4 5.32 -10.32 -5.05
CA ARG A 4 4.84 -11.57 -5.68
C ARG A 4 3.60 -12.12 -4.97
N ARG A 5 3.62 -12.17 -3.63
CA ARG A 5 2.46 -12.57 -2.82
C ARG A 5 1.24 -11.68 -3.07
N LEU A 6 1.46 -10.37 -3.17
CA LEU A 6 0.40 -9.42 -3.47
C LEU A 6 -0.19 -9.63 -4.87
N ILE A 7 0.64 -9.90 -5.88
CA ILE A 7 0.16 -10.23 -7.23
C ILE A 7 -0.69 -11.51 -7.18
N GLU A 8 -0.20 -12.57 -6.56
CA GLU A 8 -0.91 -13.85 -6.45
C GLU A 8 -2.26 -13.70 -5.74
N ALA A 9 -2.30 -12.94 -4.64
CA ALA A 9 -3.52 -12.69 -3.87
C ALA A 9 -4.48 -11.69 -4.53
N GLY A 10 -3.96 -10.75 -5.33
CA GLY A 10 -4.75 -9.69 -5.97
C GLY A 10 -5.49 -10.15 -7.22
N VAL A 11 -5.12 -11.28 -7.82
CA VAL A 11 -5.82 -11.83 -9.00
C VAL A 11 -7.28 -12.13 -8.63
N GLY A 12 -8.21 -11.45 -9.30
CA GLY A 12 -9.65 -11.56 -9.06
C GLY A 12 -10.20 -10.53 -8.07
N GLU A 13 -9.33 -9.82 -7.34
CA GLU A 13 -9.72 -8.76 -6.42
C GLU A 13 -9.69 -7.38 -7.06
N SER A 14 -10.61 -6.51 -6.64
CA SER A 14 -10.64 -5.12 -7.11
C SER A 14 -9.50 -4.29 -6.48
N ILE A 15 -9.30 -4.44 -5.17
CA ILE A 15 -8.25 -3.77 -4.40
C ILE A 15 -7.65 -4.77 -3.42
N ALA A 16 -6.32 -4.86 -3.37
CA ALA A 16 -5.61 -5.52 -2.28
C ALA A 16 -4.49 -4.64 -1.73
N VAL A 17 -4.31 -4.67 -0.41
CA VAL A 17 -3.30 -3.88 0.32
C VAL A 17 -2.49 -4.77 1.23
N CYS A 18 -1.25 -4.38 1.54
CA CYS A 18 -0.45 -5.07 2.54
C CYS A 18 -0.84 -4.63 3.95
N ARG A 19 -1.10 -5.60 4.83
CA ARG A 19 -1.30 -5.40 6.27
C ARG A 19 -0.05 -5.87 7.01
N TYR A 20 0.69 -4.89 7.49
CA TYR A 20 1.87 -5.02 8.34
C TYR A 20 1.46 -5.09 9.82
N ASP A 21 2.44 -5.33 10.69
CA ASP A 21 2.22 -5.47 12.14
C ASP A 21 1.67 -4.18 12.78
N ASP A 22 2.06 -3.02 12.24
CA ASP A 22 1.74 -1.69 12.73
C ASP A 22 0.75 -0.92 11.84
N GLY A 23 0.32 -1.46 10.70
CA GLY A 23 -0.61 -0.74 9.83
C GLY A 23 -0.85 -1.32 8.44
N ILE A 24 -1.59 -0.59 7.63
CA ILE A 24 -1.70 -0.83 6.19
C ILE A 24 -0.65 0.02 5.49
N GLY A 25 0.01 -0.53 4.48
CA GLY A 25 1.04 0.18 3.72
C GLY A 25 1.20 -0.36 2.32
N HIS A 26 1.96 0.36 1.50
CA HIS A 26 2.36 -0.09 0.18
C HIS A 26 3.14 -1.42 0.24
N PRO A 27 3.15 -2.23 -0.84
CA PRO A 27 2.50 -1.99 -2.13
C PRO A 27 0.97 -2.25 -2.14
N PHE A 28 0.29 -1.68 -3.14
CA PHE A 28 -1.14 -1.91 -3.40
C PHE A 28 -1.36 -2.57 -4.77
N TRP A 29 -2.39 -3.41 -4.85
CA TRP A 29 -2.96 -3.92 -6.08
C TRP A 29 -4.25 -3.18 -6.37
N LEU A 30 -4.35 -2.60 -7.57
CA LEU A 30 -5.52 -1.89 -8.05
C LEU A 30 -5.88 -2.47 -9.41
N ALA A 31 -7.01 -3.19 -9.48
CA ALA A 31 -7.44 -3.81 -10.72
C ALA A 31 -7.86 -2.76 -11.76
N ARG A 32 -7.81 -3.13 -13.04
CA ARG A 32 -8.21 -2.26 -14.17
C ARG A 32 -9.59 -1.62 -13.97
N GLY A 33 -10.55 -2.34 -13.38
CA GLY A 33 -11.90 -1.83 -13.14
C GLY A 33 -11.96 -0.62 -12.20
N VAL A 34 -10.92 -0.40 -11.39
CA VAL A 34 -10.81 0.72 -10.44
C VAL A 34 -10.15 1.95 -11.07
N PHE A 35 -9.60 1.84 -12.29
CA PHE A 35 -8.81 2.93 -12.91
C PHE A 35 -9.61 4.22 -13.15
N GLY A 36 -10.92 4.13 -13.41
CA GLY A 36 -11.77 5.33 -13.53
C GLY A 36 -11.80 6.14 -12.24
N GLU A 37 -12.05 5.47 -11.11
CA GLU A 37 -12.03 6.11 -9.79
C GLU A 37 -10.67 6.71 -9.45
N LEU A 38 -9.57 6.05 -9.84
CA LEU A 38 -8.22 6.58 -9.66
C LEU A 38 -7.97 7.85 -10.46
N ALA A 39 -8.46 7.91 -11.70
CA ALA A 39 -8.28 9.05 -12.59
C ALA A 39 -9.00 10.31 -12.08
N ASP A 40 -10.09 10.14 -11.33
CA ASP A 40 -10.87 11.24 -10.75
C ASP A 40 -10.31 11.76 -9.41
N LEU A 41 -9.29 11.09 -8.84
CA LEU A 41 -8.64 11.54 -7.62
C LEU A 41 -7.81 12.80 -7.87
N HIS A 42 -7.94 13.75 -6.93
CA HIS A 42 -7.11 14.95 -6.92
C HIS A 42 -5.81 14.67 -6.14
N GLY A 43 -4.74 14.42 -6.89
CA GLY A 43 -3.40 14.18 -6.36
C GLY A 43 -3.20 12.76 -5.81
N ASP A 44 -1.94 12.34 -5.73
CA ASP A 44 -1.57 10.94 -5.51
C ASP A 44 -1.90 10.45 -4.08
N LYS A 45 -1.98 11.36 -3.11
CA LYS A 45 -2.43 11.04 -1.74
C LYS A 45 -3.92 10.67 -1.66
N GLY A 46 -4.68 10.86 -2.74
CA GLY A 46 -6.09 10.51 -2.82
C GLY A 46 -6.37 9.02 -2.74
N VAL A 47 -5.39 8.15 -3.03
CA VAL A 47 -5.60 6.70 -3.09
C VAL A 47 -6.06 6.11 -1.75
N TRP A 48 -5.61 6.67 -0.64
CA TRP A 48 -6.04 6.26 0.70
C TRP A 48 -7.55 6.46 0.91
N LYS A 49 -8.11 7.55 0.38
CA LYS A 49 -9.56 7.79 0.46
C LYS A 49 -10.34 6.73 -0.29
N LEU A 50 -9.81 6.20 -1.40
CA LEU A 50 -10.44 5.13 -2.15
C LEU A 50 -10.45 3.82 -1.34
N ILE A 51 -9.30 3.48 -0.74
CA ILE A 51 -9.12 2.30 0.10
C ILE A 51 -10.05 2.34 1.33
N ASP A 52 -10.15 3.49 2.00
CA ASP A 52 -10.96 3.65 3.21
C ASP A 52 -12.44 3.96 2.93
N SER A 53 -12.83 4.14 1.66
CA SER A 53 -14.19 4.59 1.30
C SER A 53 -15.31 3.59 1.63
N GLY A 54 -14.97 2.30 1.83
CA GLY A 54 -15.95 1.22 1.96
C GLY A 54 -16.74 0.90 0.68
N ARG A 55 -16.48 1.61 -0.44
CA ARG A 55 -17.13 1.37 -1.74
C ARG A 55 -16.63 0.10 -2.43
N PHE A 56 -15.42 -0.32 -2.10
CA PHE A 56 -14.78 -1.53 -2.61
C PHE A 56 -14.49 -2.48 -1.46
N TYR A 57 -14.63 -3.78 -1.72
CA TYR A 57 -13.99 -4.77 -0.87
C TYR A 57 -12.46 -4.62 -1.03
N VAL A 58 -11.76 -4.51 0.10
CA VAL A 58 -10.31 -4.37 0.17
C VAL A 58 -9.71 -5.60 0.83
N LEU A 59 -9.07 -6.46 0.03
CA LEU A 59 -8.34 -7.60 0.55
C LEU A 59 -7.09 -7.11 1.32
N LYS A 60 -6.89 -7.61 2.54
CA LYS A 60 -5.71 -7.30 3.37
C LYS A 60 -4.77 -8.51 3.37
N VAL A 61 -3.64 -8.39 2.70
CA VAL A 61 -2.62 -9.44 2.59
C VAL A 61 -1.61 -9.27 3.74
N PRO A 62 -1.47 -10.25 4.64
CA PRO A 62 -0.55 -10.15 5.77
C PRO A 62 0.92 -10.14 5.30
N VAL A 63 1.71 -9.25 5.90
CA VAL A 63 3.16 -9.11 5.67
C VAL A 63 3.83 -8.91 7.02
N ASP A 64 4.86 -9.71 7.30
CA ASP A 64 5.59 -9.62 8.57
C ASP A 64 6.46 -8.35 8.62
N GLY A 65 6.55 -7.72 9.79
CA GLY A 65 7.33 -6.51 10.03
C GLY A 65 6.50 -5.23 9.90
N PRO A 66 7.13 -4.06 10.12
CA PRO A 66 6.47 -2.77 10.08
C PRO A 66 6.23 -2.28 8.65
N VAL A 67 5.35 -1.29 8.51
CA VAL A 67 5.15 -0.52 7.26
C VAL A 67 6.50 0.08 6.80
N PRO A 68 6.83 0.04 5.49
CA PRO A 68 8.00 0.72 4.96
C PRO A 68 8.01 2.22 5.25
N LEU A 69 9.18 2.75 5.62
CA LEU A 69 9.34 4.17 5.91
C LEU A 69 9.13 5.03 4.65
N ASP A 70 8.25 6.02 4.74
CA ASP A 70 8.23 7.14 3.81
C ASP A 70 9.38 8.10 4.17
N VAL A 71 9.99 8.72 3.16
CA VAL A 71 11.12 9.64 3.34
C VAL A 71 10.71 11.03 2.85
N ASP A 72 10.06 11.78 3.73
CA ASP A 72 9.62 13.16 3.45
C ASP A 72 10.58 14.20 4.02
N THR A 73 11.33 13.83 5.07
CA THR A 73 12.24 14.71 5.81
C THR A 73 13.65 14.11 5.97
N TRP A 74 14.60 14.93 6.43
CA TRP A 74 15.93 14.46 6.77
C TRP A 74 15.94 13.47 7.93
N ASP A 75 15.06 13.66 8.92
CA ASP A 75 14.90 12.71 10.03
C ASP A 75 14.42 11.34 9.50
N ASP A 76 13.46 11.33 8.57
CA ASP A 76 13.01 10.08 7.94
C ASP A 76 14.14 9.38 7.18
N TYR A 77 14.98 10.15 6.49
CA TYR A 77 16.14 9.61 5.80
C TYR A 77 17.17 9.01 6.78
N GLU A 78 17.48 9.70 7.87
CA GLU A 78 18.38 9.19 8.92
C GLU A 78 17.83 7.90 9.55
N ARG A 79 16.51 7.85 9.80
CA ARG A 79 15.81 6.66 10.27
C ARG A 79 15.90 5.51 9.27
N LEU A 80 15.75 5.80 7.97
CA LEU A 80 15.89 4.79 6.93
C LEU A 80 17.31 4.22 6.90
N ILE A 81 18.34 5.08 6.95
CA ILE A 81 19.74 4.64 6.99
C ILE A 81 20.02 3.77 8.22
N ALA A 82 19.53 4.17 9.40
CA ALA A 82 19.68 3.38 10.61
C ALA A 82 19.00 2.00 10.51
N ALA A 83 17.87 1.90 9.79
CA ALA A 83 17.13 0.64 9.62
C ALA A 83 17.78 -0.35 8.63
N VAL A 84 18.65 0.13 7.73
CA VAL A 84 19.35 -0.71 6.73
C VAL A 84 20.85 -0.89 7.03
N ALA A 85 21.38 -0.20 8.04
CA ALA A 85 22.75 -0.36 8.47
C ALA A 85 22.97 -1.80 8.99
N PRO A 86 24.07 -2.46 8.59
CA PRO A 86 24.36 -3.86 8.93
C PRO A 86 24.62 -4.10 10.42
#